data_AF-A0A7R9WSB6-F1
#
_entry.id   AF-A0A7R9WSB6-F1
#
_cell.length_a   1.000
_cell.length_b   1.000
_cell.length_c   1.000
_cell.angle_alpha   90.00
_cell.angle_beta   90.00
_cell.angle_gamma   90.00
#
_symmetry.space_group_name_H-M   'P 1'
#
loop_
_entity.id
_entity.type
_entity.pdbx_description
1 polymer ?
#
loop_
_entity_poly.entity_id
_entity_poly.type
_entity_poly.pdbx_seq_one_letter_code
_entity_poly.pdbx_strand_id
1 'polypeptide(L)'
;MKVSTVSTIALLSISGASAFTATPRSFAKTTSNVPSVALFMAEGDAPVTDSKNVDDMSAEEEIEMLTEAEVKKMKRASNLRNQNGVEYAPWMNISREDEAKIKQVMKERTEARRKRQVEEQTVSGSLLVDSQAQELSGGGLRTKIIDGEVEIEWATSSEANTQGFIIKRRAARTEEFETIASFEDWGPLASRGPDGGEYRFLDTTVSPGGWVYRITEREVSGAENDICQALVEIETDEEKRNTVIATAAIGTLVLGIVAAGLLVDPNGGY
;
A
#
# COMPACT_ATOMS: atom_id res chain seq x y z
N MET A 1 -2.25 -53.69 16.73
CA MET A 1 -2.15 -53.84 15.25
C MET A 1 -1.81 -52.47 14.66
N LYS A 2 -1.09 -52.43 13.53
CA LYS A 2 -0.99 -51.26 12.62
C LYS A 2 -2.41 -51.02 11.99
N VAL A 3 -2.79 -49.96 11.28
CA VAL A 3 -2.18 -48.80 10.59
C VAL A 3 -3.27 -47.67 10.60
N SER A 4 -3.09 -46.40 10.22
CA SER A 4 -1.96 -45.62 9.69
C SER A 4 -2.15 -44.11 10.00
N THR A 5 -1.22 -43.27 9.57
CA THR A 5 -1.40 -41.82 9.36
C THR A 5 -1.23 -41.53 7.86
N VAL A 6 -2.01 -40.61 7.29
CA VAL A 6 -1.83 -40.15 5.90
C VAL A 6 -1.41 -38.67 5.95
N SER A 7 -0.23 -38.38 5.41
CA SER A 7 0.32 -37.03 5.30
C SER A 7 0.44 -36.68 3.82
N THR A 8 -0.26 -35.63 3.39
CA THR A 8 -0.26 -35.17 1.99
C THR A 8 0.66 -33.96 1.87
N ILE A 9 1.78 -34.12 1.18
CA ILE A 9 2.73 -33.04 0.90
C ILE A 9 2.48 -32.50 -0.51
N ALA A 10 2.22 -31.20 -0.61
CA ALA A 10 2.11 -30.49 -1.88
C ALA A 10 3.49 -29.94 -2.30
N LEU A 11 3.87 -30.18 -3.55
CA LEU A 11 5.08 -29.62 -4.16
C LEU A 11 4.83 -28.20 -4.68
N LEU A 12 5.70 -27.25 -4.33
CA LEU A 12 5.78 -25.94 -4.98
C LEU A 12 7.11 -25.82 -5.75
N SER A 13 7.02 -25.41 -7.02
CA SER A 13 8.18 -25.22 -7.90
C SER A 13 8.79 -23.82 -7.74
N ILE A 14 10.09 -23.74 -7.46
CA ILE A 14 10.85 -22.49 -7.45
C ILE A 14 11.51 -22.31 -8.83
N SER A 15 11.29 -21.16 -9.48
CA SER A 15 11.96 -20.78 -10.73
C SER A 15 13.05 -19.75 -10.47
N GLY A 16 14.16 -19.85 -11.21
CA GLY A 16 15.44 -19.23 -10.85
C GLY A 16 15.53 -17.72 -11.07
N ALA A 17 16.37 -17.07 -10.25
CA ALA A 17 16.82 -15.71 -10.45
C ALA A 17 18.00 -15.66 -11.43
N SER A 18 17.92 -14.79 -12.43
CA SER A 18 19.02 -14.49 -13.36
C SER A 18 19.45 -13.04 -13.19
N ALA A 19 20.63 -12.82 -12.62
CA ALA A 19 21.24 -11.50 -12.54
C ALA A 19 21.73 -11.05 -13.93
N PHE A 20 21.31 -9.87 -14.38
CA PHE A 20 21.75 -9.27 -15.64
C PHE A 20 22.42 -7.91 -15.38
N THR A 21 23.73 -7.91 -15.27
CA THR A 21 24.55 -6.69 -15.26
C THR A 21 24.74 -6.19 -16.70
N ALA A 22 24.25 -4.99 -17.03
CA ALA A 22 24.47 -4.36 -18.34
C ALA A 22 24.91 -2.90 -18.20
N THR A 23 26.06 -2.59 -18.77
CA THR A 23 26.79 -1.32 -18.71
C THR A 23 26.10 -0.21 -19.52
N PRO A 24 26.14 1.07 -19.09
CA PRO A 24 25.55 2.16 -19.87
C PRO A 24 26.25 2.39 -21.21
N ARG A 25 25.47 2.45 -22.30
CA ARG A 25 25.90 2.98 -23.60
C ARG A 25 25.30 4.36 -23.83
N SER A 26 26.13 5.39 -23.82
CA SER A 26 25.85 6.60 -24.59
C SER A 26 26.06 6.30 -26.08
N PHE A 27 25.28 6.95 -26.97
CA PHE A 27 25.78 7.82 -28.05
C PHE A 27 24.65 8.24 -29.02
N ALA A 28 24.93 9.34 -29.73
CA ALA A 28 24.35 9.75 -31.01
C ALA A 28 22.87 10.21 -31.06
N LYS A 29 22.75 11.53 -31.02
CA LYS A 29 21.62 12.33 -31.53
C LYS A 29 21.52 12.14 -33.05
N THR A 30 20.42 11.56 -33.55
CA THR A 30 20.14 11.48 -35.00
C THR A 30 18.87 12.26 -35.32
N THR A 31 19.02 13.31 -36.12
CA THR A 31 17.92 14.11 -36.67
C THR A 31 17.45 13.50 -37.99
N SER A 32 16.18 13.12 -38.10
CA SER A 32 15.54 12.79 -39.39
C SER A 32 14.24 13.56 -39.55
N ASN A 33 14.31 14.56 -40.43
CA ASN A 33 13.21 15.41 -40.91
C ASN A 33 12.16 14.57 -41.67
N VAL A 34 10.88 14.69 -41.31
CA VAL A 34 9.74 14.10 -42.04
C VAL A 34 8.63 15.16 -42.10
N PRO A 35 8.02 15.44 -43.27
CA PRO A 35 7.35 16.72 -43.52
C PRO A 35 5.94 16.84 -42.91
N SER A 36 5.57 18.09 -42.66
CA SER A 36 4.23 18.52 -42.28
C SER A 36 3.18 18.09 -43.30
N VAL A 37 2.18 17.32 -42.84
CA VAL A 37 0.92 17.11 -43.57
C VAL A 37 -0.16 17.85 -42.80
N ALA A 38 -0.71 18.89 -43.41
CA ALA A 38 -1.75 19.72 -42.81
C ALA A 38 -3.04 18.91 -42.60
N LEU A 39 -3.39 18.66 -41.34
CA LEU A 39 -4.72 18.15 -41.00
C LEU A 39 -5.70 19.32 -40.97
N PHE A 40 -6.75 19.20 -41.80
CA PHE A 40 -7.77 20.23 -41.97
C PHE A 40 -8.46 20.63 -40.66
N MET A 41 -8.78 21.92 -40.53
CA MET A 41 -9.65 22.41 -39.47
C MET A 41 -11.08 21.87 -39.69
N ALA A 42 -11.64 21.29 -38.64
CA ALA A 42 -13.08 21.08 -38.50
C ALA A 42 -13.49 21.72 -37.17
N GLU A 43 -14.14 22.88 -37.27
CA GLU A 43 -14.63 23.67 -36.15
C GLU A 43 -15.98 23.12 -35.70
N GLY A 44 -16.13 22.76 -34.42
CA GLY A 44 -17.38 22.22 -33.89
C GLY A 44 -17.25 21.58 -32.50
N ASP A 45 -17.84 22.26 -31.51
CA ASP A 45 -18.15 21.78 -30.15
C ASP A 45 -16.98 21.25 -29.28
N ALA A 46 -16.40 22.17 -28.51
CA ALA A 46 -15.68 21.79 -27.30
C ALA A 46 -16.69 21.26 -26.25
N PRO A 47 -16.48 20.07 -25.66
CA PRO A 47 -17.24 19.68 -24.49
C PRO A 47 -16.81 20.58 -23.33
N VAL A 48 -17.66 21.56 -23.00
CA VAL A 48 -17.56 22.30 -21.74
C VAL A 48 -17.81 21.28 -20.62
N THR A 49 -16.71 20.73 -20.09
CA THR A 49 -16.72 20.03 -18.80
C THR A 49 -16.98 21.09 -17.74
N ASP A 50 -18.26 21.29 -17.45
CA ASP A 50 -18.73 22.06 -16.30
C ASP A 50 -18.23 21.38 -15.04
N SER A 51 -17.04 21.79 -14.60
CA SER A 51 -16.30 21.23 -13.47
C SER A 51 -16.92 21.72 -12.17
N LYS A 52 -18.15 21.29 -11.90
CA LYS A 52 -18.76 21.41 -10.58
C LYS A 52 -17.91 20.61 -9.60
N ASN A 53 -17.49 21.25 -8.52
CA ASN A 53 -16.80 20.59 -7.42
C ASN A 53 -17.65 19.42 -6.93
N VAL A 54 -17.14 18.20 -7.13
CA VAL A 54 -17.84 16.98 -6.74
C VAL A 54 -17.83 16.79 -5.21
N ASP A 55 -16.95 17.52 -4.51
CA ASP A 55 -16.70 17.38 -3.08
C ASP A 55 -17.71 18.13 -2.19
N ASP A 56 -18.52 19.06 -2.75
CA ASP A 56 -19.57 19.81 -2.02
C ASP A 56 -20.99 19.19 -2.15
N MET A 57 -21.14 18.09 -2.90
CA MET A 57 -22.45 17.52 -3.22
C MET A 57 -22.87 16.41 -2.25
N SER A 58 -24.18 16.27 -2.05
CA SER A 58 -24.75 15.16 -1.27
C SER A 58 -24.32 13.82 -1.85
N ALA A 59 -24.03 12.84 -0.99
CA ALA A 59 -23.67 11.48 -1.39
C ALA A 59 -24.66 10.88 -2.41
N GLU A 60 -25.95 11.17 -2.23
CA GLU A 60 -27.03 10.66 -3.08
C GLU A 60 -27.05 11.37 -4.45
N GLU A 61 -26.68 12.65 -4.49
CA GLU A 61 -26.67 13.50 -5.70
C GLU A 61 -25.42 13.23 -6.56
N GLU A 62 -24.25 12.99 -5.94
CA GLU A 62 -23.05 12.50 -6.64
C GLU A 62 -23.33 11.12 -7.28
N ILE A 63 -23.95 10.18 -6.53
CA ILE A 63 -24.32 8.87 -7.06
C ILE A 63 -25.29 9.02 -8.24
N GLU A 64 -26.32 9.86 -8.11
CA GLU A 64 -27.31 10.07 -9.18
C GLU A 64 -26.63 10.61 -10.45
N MET A 65 -25.87 11.72 -10.36
CA MET A 65 -25.14 12.28 -11.51
C MET A 65 -24.15 11.27 -12.15
N LEU A 66 -23.40 10.53 -11.34
CA LEU A 66 -22.46 9.53 -11.86
C LEU A 66 -23.17 8.37 -12.56
N THR A 67 -24.32 7.93 -12.03
CA THR A 67 -25.14 6.88 -12.67
C THR A 67 -25.80 7.38 -13.95
N GLU A 68 -26.32 8.61 -13.97
CA GLU A 68 -26.85 9.25 -15.18
C GLU A 68 -25.77 9.41 -16.25
N ALA A 69 -24.56 9.80 -15.88
CA ALA A 69 -23.43 9.95 -16.80
C ALA A 69 -23.04 8.61 -17.44
N GLU A 70 -22.94 7.52 -16.66
CA GLU A 70 -22.60 6.20 -17.20
C GLU A 70 -23.76 5.60 -18.02
N VAL A 71 -25.02 5.76 -17.58
CA VAL A 71 -26.21 5.37 -18.35
C VAL A 71 -26.30 6.15 -19.67
N LYS A 72 -26.00 7.45 -19.67
CA LYS A 72 -25.95 8.30 -20.88
C LYS A 72 -24.82 7.89 -21.82
N LYS A 73 -23.65 7.50 -21.28
CA LYS A 73 -22.51 6.98 -22.05
C LYS A 73 -22.81 5.62 -22.67
N MET A 74 -23.42 4.68 -21.93
CA MET A 74 -23.86 3.39 -22.46
C MET A 74 -24.98 3.55 -23.50
N LYS A 75 -25.96 4.43 -23.27
CA LYS A 75 -27.00 4.75 -24.28
C LYS A 75 -26.42 5.39 -25.54
N ARG A 76 -25.39 6.24 -25.42
CA ARG A 76 -24.63 6.79 -26.58
C ARG A 76 -23.87 5.70 -27.35
N ALA A 77 -23.21 4.77 -26.65
CA ALA A 77 -22.51 3.66 -27.28
C ALA A 77 -23.47 2.68 -27.98
N SER A 78 -24.63 2.41 -27.39
CA SER A 78 -25.68 1.55 -27.96
C SER A 78 -26.32 2.16 -29.23
N ASN A 79 -26.42 3.49 -29.32
CA ASN A 79 -27.01 4.20 -30.46
C ASN A 79 -26.01 4.45 -31.63
N LEU A 80 -24.87 3.77 -31.63
CA LEU A 80 -23.95 3.81 -32.77
C LEU A 80 -24.55 2.99 -33.93
N ARG A 81 -24.89 3.64 -35.05
CA ARG A 81 -25.51 3.01 -36.22
C ARG A 81 -24.55 2.95 -37.41
N ASN A 82 -24.66 1.88 -38.21
CA ASN A 82 -23.92 1.75 -39.47
C ASN A 82 -24.59 2.56 -40.61
N GLN A 83 -23.94 2.64 -41.76
CA GLN A 83 -24.45 3.38 -42.94
C GLN A 83 -25.82 2.89 -43.45
N ASN A 84 -26.21 1.65 -43.10
CA ASN A 84 -27.50 1.06 -43.46
C ASN A 84 -28.57 1.25 -42.37
N GLY A 85 -28.30 2.07 -41.33
CA GLY A 85 -29.23 2.40 -40.26
C GLY A 85 -29.37 1.35 -39.16
N VAL A 86 -28.59 0.26 -39.19
CA VAL A 86 -28.64 -0.82 -38.19
C VAL A 86 -27.72 -0.47 -37.02
N GLU A 87 -28.21 -0.65 -35.80
CA GLU A 87 -27.47 -0.43 -34.55
C GLU A 87 -26.35 -1.46 -34.38
N TYR A 88 -25.18 -0.99 -33.95
CA TYR A 88 -23.97 -1.79 -33.84
C TYR A 88 -23.97 -2.73 -32.62
N ALA A 89 -24.75 -2.39 -31.59
CA ALA A 89 -24.87 -3.21 -30.38
C ALA A 89 -26.34 -3.33 -29.87
N PRO A 90 -27.25 -4.02 -30.60
CA PRO A 90 -28.65 -4.22 -30.16
C PRO A 90 -28.78 -5.06 -28.87
N TRP A 91 -27.70 -5.74 -28.49
CA TRP A 91 -27.56 -6.53 -27.27
C TRP A 91 -27.14 -5.71 -26.04
N MET A 92 -26.85 -4.42 -26.19
CA MET A 92 -26.52 -3.47 -25.11
C MET A 92 -27.72 -2.63 -24.64
N ASN A 93 -28.95 -3.09 -24.93
CA ASN A 93 -30.17 -2.44 -24.47
C ASN A 93 -30.28 -2.53 -22.93
N ILE A 94 -29.98 -1.43 -22.25
CA ILE A 94 -29.99 -1.31 -20.79
C ILE A 94 -31.41 -1.57 -20.26
N SER A 95 -31.58 -2.64 -19.50
CA SER A 95 -32.85 -2.90 -18.80
C SER A 95 -32.95 -2.07 -17.51
N ARG A 96 -34.16 -1.94 -16.96
CA ARG A 96 -34.35 -1.30 -15.63
C ARG A 96 -33.58 -2.02 -14.51
N GLU A 97 -33.32 -3.32 -14.66
CA GLU A 97 -32.51 -4.09 -13.72
C GLU A 97 -31.03 -3.75 -13.83
N ASP A 98 -30.54 -3.38 -15.02
CA ASP A 98 -29.15 -2.99 -15.23
C ASP A 98 -28.89 -1.55 -14.78
N GLU A 99 -29.85 -0.64 -14.94
CA GLU A 99 -29.80 0.70 -14.31
C GLU A 99 -29.72 0.58 -12.78
N ALA A 100 -30.46 -0.36 -12.18
CA ALA A 100 -30.39 -0.62 -10.74
C ALA A 100 -29.04 -1.21 -10.29
N LYS A 101 -28.46 -2.16 -11.05
CA LYS A 101 -27.10 -2.69 -10.81
C LYS A 101 -26.04 -1.60 -10.92
N ILE A 102 -26.13 -0.73 -11.93
CA ILE A 102 -25.24 0.43 -12.08
C ILE A 102 -25.36 1.35 -10.85
N LYS A 103 -26.58 1.66 -10.38
CA LYS A 103 -26.78 2.46 -9.16
C LYS A 103 -26.19 1.81 -7.90
N GLN A 104 -26.28 0.49 -7.76
CA GLN A 104 -25.66 -0.24 -6.66
C GLN A 104 -24.12 -0.20 -6.72
N VAL A 105 -23.51 -0.47 -7.89
CA VAL A 105 -22.05 -0.45 -8.08
C VAL A 105 -21.48 0.96 -7.87
N MET A 106 -22.18 2.00 -8.33
CA MET A 106 -21.72 3.38 -8.12
C MET A 106 -21.89 3.81 -6.65
N LYS A 107 -22.97 3.40 -5.97
CA LYS A 107 -23.12 3.59 -4.53
C LYS A 107 -21.96 2.96 -3.74
N GLU A 108 -21.67 1.69 -3.98
CA GLU A 108 -20.56 0.96 -3.33
C GLU A 108 -19.20 1.64 -3.62
N ARG A 109 -18.98 2.11 -4.85
CA ARG A 109 -17.77 2.83 -5.24
C ARG A 109 -17.62 4.20 -4.57
N THR A 110 -18.70 4.97 -4.45
CA THR A 110 -18.72 6.27 -3.76
C THR A 110 -18.58 6.10 -2.25
N GLU A 111 -19.22 5.09 -1.65
CA GLU A 111 -19.03 4.74 -0.24
C GLU A 111 -17.59 4.31 0.05
N ALA A 112 -16.98 3.49 -0.81
CA ALA A 112 -15.58 3.11 -0.70
C ALA A 112 -14.61 4.31 -0.87
N ARG A 113 -14.91 5.26 -1.77
CA ARG A 113 -14.13 6.50 -1.93
C ARG A 113 -14.23 7.39 -0.70
N ARG A 114 -15.45 7.63 -0.19
CA ARG A 114 -15.66 8.42 1.03
C ARG A 114 -15.01 7.76 2.25
N LYS A 115 -15.07 6.43 2.37
CA LYS A 115 -14.40 5.71 3.46
C LYS A 115 -12.89 5.95 3.45
N ARG A 116 -12.25 5.86 2.27
CA ARG A 116 -10.83 6.21 2.10
C ARG A 116 -10.54 7.66 2.45
N GLN A 117 -11.35 8.62 1.99
CA GLN A 117 -11.18 10.03 2.34
C GLN A 117 -11.33 10.32 3.84
N VAL A 118 -12.17 9.55 4.56
CA VAL A 118 -12.29 9.65 6.03
C VAL A 118 -11.08 9.01 6.71
N GLU A 119 -10.65 7.83 6.27
CA GLU A 119 -9.42 7.17 6.76
C GLU A 119 -8.18 8.07 6.52
N GLU A 120 -8.07 8.68 5.35
CA GLU A 120 -7.06 9.70 5.00
C GLU A 120 -7.18 10.92 5.94
N GLN A 121 -8.37 11.47 6.18
CA GLN A 121 -8.55 12.60 7.12
C GLN A 121 -8.17 12.28 8.58
N THR A 122 -8.14 11.02 9.02
CA THR A 122 -7.60 10.65 10.36
C THR A 122 -6.07 10.67 10.44
N VAL A 123 -5.40 10.91 9.32
CA VAL A 123 -3.95 11.01 9.21
C VAL A 123 -3.59 12.47 8.90
N SER A 124 -2.79 13.11 9.77
CA SER A 124 -2.38 14.50 9.55
C SER A 124 -0.99 14.62 8.91
N GLY A 125 -0.78 15.66 8.12
CA GLY A 125 0.55 16.11 7.71
C GLY A 125 1.25 15.22 6.65
N SER A 126 2.50 14.81 6.89
CA SER A 126 3.31 14.11 5.87
C SER A 126 2.66 12.80 5.43
N LEU A 127 2.17 12.01 6.39
CA LEU A 127 1.60 10.69 6.13
C LEU A 127 0.28 10.76 5.31
N LEU A 128 -0.37 11.93 5.23
CA LEU A 128 -1.54 12.17 4.38
C LEU A 128 -1.16 12.24 2.88
N VAL A 129 0.02 12.77 2.57
CA VAL A 129 0.42 13.06 1.18
C VAL A 129 0.90 11.82 0.44
N ASP A 130 1.54 10.88 1.14
CA ASP A 130 2.04 9.63 0.55
C ASP A 130 1.99 8.45 1.52
N SER A 131 0.83 8.18 2.12
CA SER A 131 0.63 7.02 3.01
C SER A 131 1.14 5.71 2.40
N GLN A 132 0.92 5.50 1.09
CA GLN A 132 1.28 4.23 0.46
C GLN A 132 2.79 4.07 0.26
N ALA A 133 3.55 5.12 -0.09
CA ALA A 133 5.01 5.01 -0.08
C ALA A 133 5.59 5.09 1.34
N GLN A 134 4.98 5.81 2.28
CA GLN A 134 5.53 5.96 3.64
C GLN A 134 5.41 4.67 4.46
N GLU A 135 4.38 3.86 4.20
CA GLU A 135 4.25 2.47 4.70
C GLU A 135 5.20 1.48 3.96
N LEU A 136 5.42 1.63 2.64
CA LEU A 136 6.33 0.74 1.88
C LEU A 136 7.83 1.09 2.01
N SER A 137 8.16 2.34 2.31
CA SER A 137 9.53 2.85 2.46
C SER A 137 9.91 3.09 3.93
N GLY A 138 8.96 2.92 4.86
CA GLY A 138 9.17 3.01 6.31
C GLY A 138 9.84 4.33 6.69
N GLY A 139 9.13 5.45 6.53
CA GLY A 139 9.66 6.83 6.54
C GLY A 139 10.59 7.19 7.71
N GLY A 140 11.86 6.77 7.62
CA GLY A 140 12.84 6.82 8.71
C GLY A 140 12.67 5.78 9.83
N LEU A 141 11.48 5.18 10.01
CA LEU A 141 11.12 4.42 11.22
C LEU A 141 11.65 2.98 11.20
N ARG A 142 12.78 2.77 11.88
CA ARG A 142 13.39 1.47 12.15
C ARG A 142 12.81 0.91 13.46
N THR A 143 12.33 -0.32 13.43
CA THR A 143 11.83 -1.03 14.62
C THR A 143 12.60 -2.33 14.84
N LYS A 144 12.94 -2.63 16.08
CA LYS A 144 13.70 -3.81 16.47
C LYS A 144 13.20 -4.36 17.79
N ILE A 145 12.92 -5.65 17.82
CA ILE A 145 12.45 -6.34 19.04
C ILE A 145 13.68 -6.87 19.77
N ILE A 146 13.81 -6.54 21.06
CA ILE A 146 14.90 -6.99 21.94
C ILE A 146 14.26 -7.57 23.19
N ASP A 147 14.44 -8.88 23.42
CA ASP A 147 13.99 -9.59 24.62
C ASP A 147 12.50 -9.39 25.02
N GLY A 148 11.65 -9.02 24.06
CA GLY A 148 10.22 -8.75 24.24
C GLY A 148 9.84 -7.27 24.25
N GLU A 149 10.83 -6.39 24.42
CA GLU A 149 10.71 -4.93 24.32
C GLU A 149 10.85 -4.47 22.86
N VAL A 150 10.35 -3.27 22.54
CA VAL A 150 10.45 -2.68 21.18
C VAL A 150 11.34 -1.44 21.20
N GLU A 151 12.50 -1.56 20.57
CA GLU A 151 13.38 -0.44 20.23
C GLU A 151 12.87 0.20 18.93
N ILE A 152 12.62 1.50 18.98
CA ILE A 152 12.10 2.32 17.88
C ILE A 152 13.10 3.44 17.61
N GLU A 153 13.51 3.60 16.37
CA GLU A 153 14.54 4.55 15.95
C GLU A 153 14.09 5.26 14.67
N TRP A 154 14.29 6.57 14.60
CA TRP A 154 13.98 7.35 13.39
C TRP A 154 14.98 8.48 13.21
N ALA A 155 15.07 8.99 11.98
CA ALA A 155 15.92 10.10 11.61
C ALA A 155 15.11 11.16 10.87
N THR A 156 15.36 12.43 11.20
CA THR A 156 14.83 13.62 10.51
C THR A 156 15.96 14.31 9.77
N SER A 157 15.64 14.99 8.66
CA SER A 157 16.62 15.71 7.83
C SER A 157 16.54 17.23 7.95
N SER A 158 15.50 17.74 8.61
CA SER A 158 15.29 19.16 8.91
C SER A 158 14.25 19.29 10.02
N GLU A 159 14.48 20.19 10.96
CA GLU A 159 13.62 20.43 12.13
C GLU A 159 13.46 21.93 12.43
N ALA A 160 13.46 22.76 11.39
CA ALA A 160 13.59 24.21 11.52
C ALA A 160 12.51 24.90 12.39
N ASN A 161 11.34 24.27 12.56
CA ASN A 161 10.23 24.76 13.39
C ASN A 161 9.71 23.69 14.38
N THR A 162 10.51 22.66 14.68
CA THR A 162 10.11 21.52 15.50
C THR A 162 10.34 21.80 16.98
N GLN A 163 9.36 21.50 17.84
CA GLN A 163 9.54 21.54 19.30
C GLN A 163 10.06 20.19 19.82
N GLY A 164 9.48 19.10 19.30
CA GLY A 164 9.88 17.73 19.62
C GLY A 164 8.87 16.71 19.11
N PHE A 165 9.04 15.47 19.54
CA PHE A 165 8.27 14.32 19.05
C PHE A 165 7.40 13.68 20.14
N ILE A 166 6.28 13.11 19.70
CA ILE A 166 5.31 12.39 20.52
C ILE A 166 5.16 10.99 19.93
N ILE A 167 5.38 9.97 20.75
CA ILE A 167 5.28 8.57 20.38
C ILE A 167 3.91 8.04 20.79
N LYS A 168 3.13 7.64 19.79
CA LYS A 168 1.78 7.09 19.94
C LYS A 168 1.79 5.61 19.56
N ARG A 169 1.05 4.77 20.29
CA ARG A 169 0.90 3.32 20.04
C ARG A 169 -0.57 2.93 20.06
N ARG A 170 -0.96 2.00 19.19
CA ARG A 170 -2.24 1.30 19.25
C ARG A 170 -2.05 -0.20 19.03
N ALA A 171 -2.98 -1.02 19.50
CA ALA A 171 -3.02 -2.40 19.07
C ALA A 171 -3.43 -2.47 17.58
N ALA A 172 -2.93 -3.44 16.82
CA ALA A 172 -3.17 -3.52 15.38
C ALA A 172 -4.66 -3.64 15.00
N ARG A 173 -5.52 -4.01 15.95
CA ARG A 173 -6.98 -4.16 15.79
C ARG A 173 -7.82 -3.04 16.44
N THR A 174 -7.19 -2.00 17.00
CA THR A 174 -7.88 -0.82 17.54
C THR A 174 -7.59 0.39 16.65
N GLU A 175 -8.49 1.37 16.64
CA GLU A 175 -8.32 2.63 15.90
C GLU A 175 -7.70 3.73 16.75
N GLU A 176 -7.97 3.72 18.07
CA GLU A 176 -7.47 4.69 19.03
C GLU A 176 -5.97 4.51 19.33
N PHE A 177 -5.23 5.63 19.30
CA PHE A 177 -3.83 5.74 19.65
C PHE A 177 -3.64 6.29 21.07
N GLU A 178 -2.83 5.62 21.88
CA GLU A 178 -2.38 6.05 23.20
C GLU A 178 -1.00 6.71 23.10
N THR A 179 -0.78 7.85 23.75
CA THR A 179 0.56 8.47 23.87
C THR A 179 1.37 7.76 24.95
N ILE A 180 2.48 7.13 24.58
CA ILE A 180 3.40 6.47 25.55
C ILE A 180 4.41 7.48 26.10
N ALA A 181 4.96 8.32 25.21
CA ALA A 181 6.03 9.25 25.54
C ALA A 181 5.89 10.54 24.72
N SER A 182 6.17 11.67 25.36
CA SER A 182 6.22 12.98 24.74
C SER A 182 7.59 13.62 24.97
N PHE A 183 7.93 14.67 24.21
CA PHE A 183 9.10 15.51 24.48
C PHE A 183 9.00 16.32 25.78
N GLU A 184 7.79 16.45 26.35
CA GLU A 184 7.56 17.11 27.64
C GLU A 184 7.96 16.17 28.80
N ASP A 185 7.65 14.88 28.68
CA ASP A 185 7.98 13.84 29.68
C ASP A 185 9.39 13.25 29.48
N TRP A 186 9.84 13.14 28.23
CA TRP A 186 11.09 12.49 27.83
C TRP A 186 11.96 13.43 27.00
N GLY A 187 12.83 14.17 27.70
CA GLY A 187 13.74 15.16 27.10
C GLY A 187 14.57 14.69 25.87
N PRO A 188 14.96 13.41 25.71
CA PRO A 188 15.60 12.93 24.48
C PRO A 188 14.76 13.05 23.19
N LEU A 189 13.44 13.31 23.29
CA LEU A 189 12.53 13.55 22.16
C LEU A 189 12.35 15.04 21.81
N ALA A 190 12.99 15.96 22.55
CA ALA A 190 13.06 17.35 22.15
C ALA A 190 13.90 17.48 20.86
N SER A 191 13.55 18.46 20.01
CA SER A 191 14.25 18.71 18.74
C SER A 191 15.77 18.85 18.94
N ARG A 192 16.55 18.30 17.99
CA ARG A 192 18.01 18.40 17.94
C ARG A 192 18.50 19.69 17.28
N GLY A 193 17.59 20.46 16.67
CA GLY A 193 17.89 21.69 15.95
C GLY A 193 17.72 21.54 14.43
N PRO A 194 17.85 22.64 13.68
CA PRO A 194 17.33 22.77 12.30
C PRO A 194 17.88 21.76 11.29
N ASP A 195 19.07 21.19 11.53
CA ASP A 195 19.70 20.18 10.66
C ASP A 195 19.12 18.76 10.82
N GLY A 196 18.14 18.58 11.71
CA GLY A 196 17.55 17.28 12.03
C GLY A 196 18.38 16.46 13.03
N GLY A 197 17.96 15.22 13.27
CA GLY A 197 18.62 14.34 14.23
C GLY A 197 18.15 12.89 14.16
N GLU A 198 18.89 12.03 14.86
CA GLU A 198 18.51 10.63 15.11
C GLU A 198 17.94 10.49 16.52
N TYR A 199 16.83 9.77 16.62
CA TYR A 199 16.09 9.55 17.85
C TYR A 199 15.88 8.07 18.09
N ARG A 200 15.79 7.70 19.37
CA ARG A 200 15.61 6.32 19.78
C ARG A 200 14.81 6.25 21.07
N PHE A 201 13.85 5.34 21.10
CA PHE A 201 12.99 5.04 22.22
C PHE A 201 12.90 3.53 22.42
N LEU A 202 12.72 3.10 23.67
CA LEU A 202 12.60 1.70 24.04
C LEU A 202 11.31 1.53 24.83
N ASP A 203 10.31 0.87 24.24
CA ASP A 203 9.06 0.57 24.91
C ASP A 203 9.19 -0.73 25.71
N THR A 204 9.28 -0.58 27.02
CA THR A 204 9.36 -1.66 28.02
C THR A 204 7.98 -2.08 28.55
N THR A 205 6.91 -1.39 28.12
CA THR A 205 5.53 -1.62 28.61
C THR A 205 4.71 -2.53 27.70
N VAL A 206 5.27 -2.91 26.55
CA VAL A 206 4.59 -3.63 25.49
C VAL A 206 4.45 -5.13 25.81
N SER A 207 3.31 -5.72 25.45
CA SER A 207 3.06 -7.16 25.57
C SER A 207 3.14 -7.88 24.21
N PRO A 208 3.31 -9.21 24.16
CA PRO A 208 3.22 -9.97 22.92
C PRO A 208 1.92 -9.68 22.14
N GLY A 209 2.01 -9.64 20.81
CA GLY A 209 0.93 -9.24 19.91
C GLY A 209 1.33 -8.24 18.83
N GLY A 210 0.36 -7.85 18.00
CA GLY A 210 0.55 -6.86 16.93
C GLY A 210 0.23 -5.43 17.39
N TRP A 211 1.18 -4.52 17.19
CA TRP A 211 1.12 -3.12 17.60
C TRP A 211 1.46 -2.20 16.44
N VAL A 212 0.82 -1.04 16.36
CA VAL A 212 1.17 0.02 15.41
C VAL A 212 1.69 1.21 16.19
N TYR A 213 2.94 1.57 15.94
CA TYR A 213 3.57 2.78 16.47
C TYR A 213 3.48 3.89 15.44
N ARG A 214 3.27 5.12 15.91
CA ARG A 214 3.23 6.34 15.11
C ARG A 214 4.00 7.44 15.81
N ILE A 215 4.76 8.22 15.04
CA ILE A 215 5.50 9.37 15.54
C ILE A 215 4.86 10.63 15.00
N THR A 216 4.35 11.44 15.92
CA THR A 216 3.83 12.78 15.64
C THR A 216 4.89 13.81 16.01
N GLU A 217 5.22 14.67 15.08
CA GLU A 217 5.95 15.91 15.32
C GLU A 217 5.03 16.95 15.93
N ARG A 218 5.48 17.66 16.97
CA ARG A 218 4.86 18.92 17.39
C ARG A 218 5.75 20.09 16.96
N GLU A 219 5.18 20.96 16.13
CA GLU A 219 5.81 22.22 15.75
C GLU A 219 5.74 23.26 16.89
N VAL A 220 6.63 24.26 16.84
CA VAL A 220 6.57 25.48 17.68
C VAL A 220 5.26 26.26 17.47
N SER A 221 4.59 26.07 16.34
CA SER A 221 3.24 26.61 16.05
C SER A 221 2.13 25.95 16.90
N GLY A 222 2.40 24.80 17.53
CA GLY A 222 1.41 23.94 18.18
C GLY A 222 0.71 22.96 17.23
N ALA A 223 1.05 22.95 15.93
CA ALA A 223 0.54 21.96 14.99
C ALA A 223 1.12 20.56 15.27
N GLU A 224 0.31 19.52 15.06
CA GLU A 224 0.69 18.11 15.15
C GLU A 224 0.67 17.45 13.77
N ASN A 225 1.81 16.89 13.35
CA ASN A 225 2.07 16.32 12.03
C ASN A 225 2.57 14.88 12.19
N ASP A 226 1.88 13.89 11.62
CA ASP A 226 2.32 12.50 11.67
C ASP A 226 3.40 12.25 10.61
N ILE A 227 4.64 11.98 11.04
CA ILE A 227 5.78 11.74 10.14
C ILE A 227 5.85 10.28 9.69
N CYS A 228 5.68 9.33 10.62
CA CYS A 228 5.94 7.93 10.29
C CYS A 228 5.12 6.97 11.17
N GLN A 229 4.88 5.79 10.62
CA GLN A 229 4.10 4.72 11.21
C GLN A 229 4.79 3.38 10.90
N ALA A 230 4.74 2.43 11.83
CA ALA A 230 5.23 1.07 11.64
C ALA A 230 4.36 0.05 12.39
N LEU A 231 4.03 -1.06 11.72
CA LEU A 231 3.47 -2.26 12.34
C LEU A 231 4.62 -3.11 12.92
N VAL A 232 4.48 -3.51 14.17
CA VAL A 232 5.42 -4.39 14.89
C VAL A 232 4.64 -5.58 15.43
N GLU A 233 5.04 -6.79 15.06
CA GLU A 233 4.46 -8.03 15.57
C GLU A 233 5.44 -8.70 16.55
N ILE A 234 5.06 -8.75 17.82
CA ILE A 234 5.86 -9.36 18.88
C ILE A 234 5.40 -10.80 19.06
N GLU A 235 6.12 -11.71 18.40
CA GLU A 235 5.96 -13.16 18.59
C GLU A 235 6.23 -13.56 20.05
N THR A 236 5.42 -14.50 20.55
CA THR A 236 5.68 -15.19 21.82
C THR A 236 6.90 -16.09 21.72
N ASP A 237 7.52 -16.41 22.86
CA ASP A 237 8.64 -17.36 22.90
C ASP A 237 8.26 -18.76 22.41
N GLU A 238 6.98 -19.12 22.48
CA GLU A 238 6.49 -20.40 21.97
C GLU A 238 6.52 -20.42 20.43
N GLU A 239 6.05 -19.34 19.80
CA GLU A 239 6.08 -19.17 18.33
C GLU A 239 7.52 -19.14 17.82
N LYS A 240 8.41 -18.34 18.43
CA LYS A 240 9.84 -18.29 18.09
C LYS A 240 10.49 -19.68 18.15
N ARG A 241 10.27 -20.43 19.24
CA ARG A 241 10.79 -21.81 19.38
C ARG A 241 10.21 -22.74 18.32
N ASN A 242 8.91 -22.67 18.04
CA ASN A 242 8.25 -23.51 17.05
C ASN A 242 8.78 -23.22 15.63
N THR A 243 9.00 -21.96 15.27
CA THR A 243 9.60 -21.53 14.00
C THR A 243 11.04 -22.04 13.85
N VAL A 244 11.87 -21.93 14.90
CA VAL A 244 13.24 -22.48 14.90
C VAL A 244 13.24 -24.00 14.73
N ILE A 245 12.38 -24.72 15.46
CA ILE A 245 12.25 -26.18 15.37
C ILE A 245 11.78 -26.61 13.98
N ALA A 246 10.76 -25.95 13.42
CA ALA A 246 10.25 -26.23 12.07
C ALA A 246 11.32 -25.98 11.01
N THR A 247 12.06 -24.88 11.10
CA THR A 247 13.15 -24.53 10.17
C THR A 247 14.27 -25.57 10.24
N ALA A 248 14.68 -25.99 11.44
CA ALA A 248 15.68 -27.04 11.63
C ALA A 248 15.23 -28.39 11.05
N ALA A 249 13.96 -28.77 11.25
CA ALA A 249 13.39 -30.00 10.70
C ALA A 249 13.34 -29.98 9.16
N ILE A 250 12.91 -28.88 8.54
CA ILE A 250 12.90 -28.70 7.09
C ILE A 250 14.32 -28.74 6.52
N GLY A 251 15.27 -28.01 7.11
CA GLY A 251 16.67 -28.02 6.68
C GLY A 251 17.29 -29.42 6.72
N THR A 252 17.02 -30.18 7.80
CA THR A 252 17.46 -31.58 7.93
C THR A 252 16.85 -32.48 6.85
N LEU A 253 15.56 -32.32 6.57
CA LEU A 253 14.86 -33.10 5.54
C LEU A 253 15.36 -32.78 4.12
N VAL A 254 15.62 -31.51 3.80
CA VAL A 254 16.19 -31.10 2.52
C VAL A 254 17.60 -31.68 2.33
N LEU A 255 18.46 -31.61 3.34
CA LEU A 255 19.79 -32.24 3.31
C LEU A 255 19.69 -33.76 3.10
N GLY A 256 18.75 -34.42 3.78
CA GLY A 256 18.48 -35.85 3.59
C GLY A 256 18.04 -36.22 2.17
N ILE A 257 17.17 -35.41 1.56
CA ILE A 257 16.73 -35.60 0.16
C ILE A 257 17.88 -35.37 -0.82
N VAL A 258 18.70 -34.33 -0.63
CA VAL A 258 19.87 -34.06 -1.49
C VAL A 258 20.88 -35.20 -1.39
N ALA A 259 21.20 -35.67 -0.18
CA ALA A 259 22.10 -36.80 0.03
C ALA A 259 21.55 -38.10 -0.58
N ALA A 260 20.26 -38.38 -0.42
CA ALA A 260 19.61 -39.53 -1.05
C ALA A 260 19.61 -39.43 -2.57
N GLY A 261 19.37 -38.25 -3.15
CA GLY A 261 19.42 -38.01 -4.59
C GLY A 261 20.81 -38.27 -5.17
N LEU A 262 21.87 -37.79 -4.52
CA LEU A 262 23.26 -38.05 -4.91
C LEU A 262 23.66 -39.54 -4.77
N LEU A 263 23.03 -40.29 -3.86
CA LEU A 263 23.29 -41.73 -3.67
C LEU A 263 22.46 -42.63 -4.59
N VAL A 264 21.34 -42.14 -5.13
CA VAL A 264 20.40 -42.89 -5.97
C VAL A 264 20.61 -42.60 -7.47
N ASP A 265 21.44 -41.61 -7.83
CA ASP A 265 21.87 -41.40 -9.22
C ASP A 265 22.75 -42.57 -9.71
N PRO A 266 22.29 -43.40 -10.67
CA PRO A 266 23.07 -44.52 -11.18
C PRO A 266 24.22 -44.09 -12.12
N ASN A 267 24.24 -42.83 -12.57
CA ASN A 267 25.29 -42.27 -13.42
C ASN A 267 26.24 -41.37 -12.59
N GLY A 268 26.58 -41.82 -11.38
CA GLY A 268 27.37 -41.08 -10.39
C GLY A 268 28.54 -40.29 -11.01
N GLY A 269 28.47 -38.97 -10.86
CA GLY A 269 29.15 -38.03 -11.76
C GLY A 269 30.67 -38.13 -11.84
N TYR A 270 31.13 -38.79 -12.92
CA TYR A 270 32.30 -38.44 -13.72
C TYR A 270 32.02 -38.73 -15.20
#